data_AF-A0A0F8V269-F1
#
_entry.id   AF-A0A0F8V269-F1
#
_cell.length_a   1.000
_cell.length_b   1.000
_cell.length_c   1.000
_cell.angle_alpha   90.00
_cell.angle_beta   90.00
_cell.angle_gamma   90.00
#
_symmetry.space_group_name_H-M   'P 1'
#
loop_
_entity.id
_entity.type
_entity.pdbx_description
1 polymer ?
#
loop_
_entity_poly.entity_id
_entity_poly.type
_entity_poly.pdbx_seq_one_letter_code
_entity_poly.pdbx_strand_id
1 'polypeptide(L)'
;MEKMKIKVIRSVIVPLLVSALIHIFALSVFIFDIFHILPELFEVLMVLISIFVYPLAPIFYGLQTKDRIGSVIVGTVPILCLFYELHLNSFIAGNVPETERILDIFTYFGSLAIIGGLEGYYASKEQFDSLIIAVVLAIFWISIFLNGLD
;
A
#
# COMPACT_ATOMS: atom_id res chain seq x y z
N MET A 1 27.27 1.86 -19.19
CA MET A 1 26.68 0.73 -18.44
C MET A 1 26.46 1.06 -16.96
N GLU A 2 27.43 1.71 -16.29
CA GLU A 2 27.34 2.09 -14.88
C GLU A 2 26.22 3.09 -14.54
N LYS A 3 26.04 4.14 -15.35
CA LYS A 3 24.94 5.12 -15.20
C LYS A 3 23.54 4.48 -15.27
N MET A 4 23.39 3.42 -16.06
CA MET A 4 22.15 2.67 -16.19
C MET A 4 21.88 1.83 -14.94
N LYS A 5 22.91 1.19 -14.38
CA LYS A 5 22.82 0.48 -13.09
C LYS A 5 22.42 1.42 -11.96
N ILE A 6 23.03 2.60 -11.88
CA ILE A 6 22.72 3.61 -10.85
C ILE A 6 21.25 4.08 -10.94
N LYS A 7 20.74 4.29 -12.16
CA LYS A 7 19.34 4.68 -12.37
C LYS A 7 18.36 3.60 -11.89
N VAL A 8 18.65 2.33 -12.23
CA VAL A 8 17.82 1.18 -11.81
C VAL A 8 17.86 0.98 -10.30
N ILE A 9 19.04 1.13 -9.68
CA ILE A 9 19.19 1.05 -8.22
C ILE A 9 18.35 2.14 -7.55
N ARG A 10 18.39 3.37 -8.08
CA ARG A 10 17.61 4.49 -7.52
C ARG A 10 16.09 4.27 -7.65
N SER A 11 15.62 3.70 -8.77
CA SER A 11 14.20 3.36 -8.99
C SER A 11 13.69 2.20 -8.13
N VAL A 12 14.55 1.63 -7.29
CA VAL A 12 14.19 0.60 -6.32
C VAL A 12 14.40 1.10 -4.89
N ILE A 13 15.58 1.64 -4.57
CA ILE A 13 15.92 2.08 -3.21
C ILE A 13 15.02 3.21 -2.73
N VAL A 14 14.85 4.28 -3.52
CA VAL A 14 14.01 5.43 -3.13
C VAL A 14 12.55 5.01 -2.88
N PRO A 15 11.88 4.28 -3.79
CA PRO A 15 10.52 3.85 -3.56
C PRO A 15 10.38 2.83 -2.43
N LEU A 16 11.40 2.00 -2.15
CA LEU A 16 11.42 1.17 -0.94
C LEU A 16 11.48 2.02 0.34
N LEU A 17 12.27 3.09 0.37
CA LEU A 17 12.30 4.02 1.50
C LEU A 17 10.95 4.72 1.68
N VAL A 18 10.31 5.15 0.59
CA VAL A 18 8.95 5.72 0.63
C VAL A 18 7.96 4.69 1.18
N SER A 19 8.03 3.44 0.72
CA SER A 19 7.19 2.34 1.20
C SER A 19 7.38 2.08 2.69
N ALA A 20 8.63 2.09 3.16
CA ALA A 20 8.94 1.95 4.58
C ALA A 20 8.35 3.10 5.41
N LEU A 21 8.43 4.35 4.93
CA LEU A 21 7.83 5.49 5.61
C LEU A 21 6.30 5.40 5.69
N ILE A 22 5.64 4.95 4.62
CA ILE A 22 4.19 4.69 4.61
C ILE A 22 3.84 3.63 5.67
N HIS A 23 4.59 2.54 5.70
CA HIS A 23 4.34 1.46 6.65
C HIS A 23 4.58 1.90 8.11
N ILE A 24 5.68 2.62 8.39
CA ILE A 24 5.96 3.18 9.72
C ILE A 24 4.84 4.13 10.15
N PHE A 25 4.36 4.99 9.25
CA PHE A 25 3.24 5.88 9.52
C PHE A 25 1.97 5.09 9.88
N ALA A 26 1.59 4.10 9.06
CA ALA A 26 0.42 3.27 9.33
C ALA A 26 0.52 2.54 10.68
N LEU A 27 1.69 1.94 10.98
CA LEU A 27 1.94 1.26 12.25
C LEU A 27 1.83 2.22 13.44
N SER A 28 2.35 3.45 13.31
CA SER A 28 2.23 4.45 14.37
C SER A 28 0.78 4.84 14.65
N VAL A 29 -0.07 4.90 13.62
CA VAL A 29 -1.51 5.16 13.77
C VAL A 29 -2.18 4.02 14.54
N PHE A 30 -1.89 2.76 14.21
CA PHE A 30 -2.39 1.61 14.97
C PHE A 30 -1.95 1.63 16.44
N ILE A 31 -0.71 2.01 16.72
CA ILE A 31 -0.20 2.13 18.09
C ILE A 31 -0.97 3.22 18.85
N PHE A 32 -1.18 4.39 18.24
CA PHE A 32 -1.91 5.48 18.91
C PHE A 32 -3.35 5.08 19.24
N ASP A 33 -4.02 4.40 18.31
CA ASP A 33 -5.39 3.90 18.46
C ASP A 33 -5.49 2.84 19.58
N ILE A 34 -4.60 1.84 19.60
CA ILE A 34 -4.59 0.77 20.62
C ILE A 34 -4.39 1.31 22.04
N PHE A 35 -3.55 2.33 22.19
CA PHE A 35 -3.22 2.90 23.50
C PHE A 35 -4.07 4.13 23.87
N HIS A 36 -5.03 4.52 23.03
CA HIS A 36 -5.86 5.73 23.19
C HIS A 36 -5.02 6.97 23.55
N ILE A 37 -3.91 7.15 22.84
CA ILE A 37 -2.91 8.19 23.14
C ILE A 37 -3.45 9.58 22.76
N LEU A 38 -4.39 9.65 21.82
CA LEU A 38 -4.85 10.89 21.22
C LEU A 38 -6.33 11.15 21.58
N PRO A 39 -6.82 12.39 21.46
CA PRO A 39 -8.24 12.65 21.57
C PRO A 39 -9.03 11.90 20.49
N GLU A 40 -10.19 11.36 20.83
CA GLU A 40 -11.02 10.48 19.98
C GLU A 40 -11.24 11.02 18.56
N LEU A 41 -11.60 12.30 18.41
CA LEU A 41 -11.82 12.91 17.09
C LEU A 41 -10.53 12.97 16.24
N PHE A 42 -9.38 13.09 16.89
CA PHE A 42 -8.08 13.12 16.22
C PHE A 42 -7.62 11.71 15.84
N GLU A 43 -7.95 10.68 16.64
CA GLU A 43 -7.71 9.27 16.30
C GLU A 43 -8.47 8.88 15.03
N VAL A 44 -9.77 9.16 14.98
CA VAL A 44 -10.60 8.89 13.80
C VAL A 44 -10.04 9.58 12.55
N LEU A 45 -9.61 10.83 12.67
CA LEU A 45 -8.99 11.57 11.57
C LEU A 45 -7.70 10.89 11.09
N MET A 46 -6.84 10.46 12.02
CA MET A 46 -5.58 9.80 11.70
C MET A 46 -5.79 8.44 11.03
N VAL A 47 -6.77 7.67 11.47
CA VAL A 47 -7.17 6.40 10.83
C VAL A 47 -7.70 6.64 9.42
N LEU A 48 -8.56 7.64 9.22
CA LEU A 48 -9.03 7.98 7.88
C LEU A 48 -7.86 8.35 6.96
N ILE A 49 -6.95 9.21 7.42
CA ILE A 49 -5.77 9.60 6.64
C ILE A 49 -4.91 8.38 6.31
N SER A 50 -4.68 7.47 7.26
CA SER A 50 -3.82 6.30 7.04
C SER A 50 -4.37 5.37 5.95
N ILE A 51 -5.69 5.18 5.88
CA ILE A 51 -6.35 4.40 4.83
C ILE A 51 -6.09 5.02 3.46
N PHE A 52 -6.24 6.34 3.32
CA PHE A 52 -6.03 7.03 2.04
C PHE A 52 -4.56 7.10 1.60
N VAL A 53 -3.59 6.97 2.52
CA VAL A 53 -2.17 6.96 2.15
C VAL A 53 -1.84 5.79 1.22
N TYR A 54 -2.43 4.62 1.44
CA TYR A 54 -2.15 3.42 0.63
C TYR A 54 -2.44 3.60 -0.86
N PRO A 55 -3.64 4.05 -1.27
CA PRO A 55 -3.94 4.24 -2.69
C PRO A 55 -3.40 5.56 -3.26
N LEU A 56 -3.27 6.61 -2.44
CA LEU A 56 -2.82 7.92 -2.95
C LEU A 56 -1.30 8.01 -3.13
N ALA A 57 -0.52 7.39 -2.24
CA ALA A 57 0.94 7.43 -2.32
C ALA A 57 1.52 6.91 -3.65
N PRO A 58 1.11 5.75 -4.19
CA PRO A 58 1.61 5.28 -5.48
C PRO A 58 1.22 6.21 -6.64
N ILE A 59 0.04 6.84 -6.58
CA ILE A 59 -0.40 7.82 -7.58
C ILE A 59 0.48 9.07 -7.54
N PHE A 60 0.65 9.68 -6.36
CA PHE A 60 1.48 10.88 -6.21
C PHE A 60 2.94 10.60 -6.57
N TYR A 61 3.48 9.47 -6.11
CA TYR A 61 4.83 9.05 -6.46
C TYR A 61 4.99 8.88 -7.98
N GLY A 62 4.03 8.22 -8.64
CA GLY A 62 4.07 8.01 -10.09
C GLY A 62 3.95 9.29 -10.90
N LEU A 63 3.03 10.18 -10.53
CA LEU A 63 2.88 11.48 -11.16
C LEU A 63 4.15 12.33 -11.04
N GLN A 64 4.77 12.33 -9.86
CA GLN A 64 5.92 13.19 -9.59
C GLN A 64 7.23 12.65 -10.17
N THR A 65 7.46 11.34 -10.05
CA THR A 65 8.76 10.73 -10.39
C THR A 65 8.80 10.14 -11.79
N LYS A 66 7.63 9.78 -12.35
CA LYS A 66 7.49 9.08 -13.64
C LYS A 66 8.20 7.72 -13.63
N ASP A 67 8.53 7.21 -12.45
CA ASP A 67 9.22 5.95 -12.24
C ASP A 67 8.20 4.81 -12.12
N ARG A 68 7.99 4.11 -13.23
CA ARG A 68 7.02 3.00 -13.32
C ARG A 68 7.28 1.91 -12.28
N ILE A 69 8.54 1.49 -12.13
CA ILE A 69 8.90 0.41 -11.21
C ILE A 69 8.73 0.91 -9.78
N GLY A 70 9.21 2.12 -9.49
CA GLY A 70 9.08 2.70 -8.17
C GLY A 70 7.64 2.91 -7.74
N SER A 71 6.76 3.32 -8.65
CA SER A 71 5.33 3.53 -8.35
C SER A 71 4.63 2.22 -8.04
N VAL A 72 4.97 1.14 -8.76
CA VAL A 72 4.49 -0.22 -8.44
C VAL A 72 4.96 -0.63 -7.05
N ILE A 73 6.26 -0.43 -6.74
CA ILE A 73 6.82 -0.74 -5.42
C ILE A 73 6.06 0.00 -4.31
N VAL A 74 5.84 1.31 -4.46
CA VAL A 74 5.12 2.14 -3.48
C VAL A 74 3.68 1.67 -3.28
N GLY A 75 3.03 1.13 -4.31
CA GLY A 75 1.65 0.64 -4.21
C GLY A 75 1.53 -0.80 -3.68
N THR A 76 2.55 -1.63 -3.89
CA THR A 76 2.51 -3.06 -3.52
C THR A 76 3.18 -3.33 -2.18
N VAL A 77 4.37 -2.78 -1.93
CA VAL A 77 5.18 -3.14 -0.74
C VAL A 77 4.50 -2.81 0.58
N PRO A 78 3.91 -1.61 0.78
CA PRO A 78 3.21 -1.31 2.04
C PRO A 78 2.06 -2.30 2.35
N ILE A 79 1.39 -2.82 1.32
CA ILE A 79 0.32 -3.82 1.47
C ILE A 79 0.88 -5.17 1.90
N LEU A 80 2.00 -5.58 1.31
CA LEU A 80 2.68 -6.81 1.70
C LEU A 80 3.21 -6.75 3.14
N CYS A 81 3.68 -5.57 3.58
CA CYS A 81 4.05 -5.36 4.98
C CYS A 81 2.82 -5.48 5.91
N LEU A 82 1.68 -4.90 5.54
CA LEU A 82 0.44 -5.03 6.31
C LEU A 82 -0.03 -6.49 6.39
N PHE A 83 0.01 -7.23 5.28
CA PHE A 83 -0.26 -8.67 5.25
C PHE A 83 0.68 -9.46 6.18
N TYR A 84 1.96 -9.10 6.19
CA TYR A 84 2.95 -9.75 7.05
C TYR A 84 2.59 -9.60 8.53
N GLU A 85 2.32 -8.37 8.97
CA GLU A 85 2.01 -8.05 10.36
C GLU A 85 0.69 -8.68 10.82
N LEU A 86 -0.36 -8.63 9.99
CA LEU A 86 -1.69 -9.09 10.38
C LEU A 86 -1.86 -10.61 10.31
N HIS A 87 -1.14 -11.29 9.42
CA HIS A 87 -1.39 -12.71 9.15
C HIS A 87 -0.12 -13.55 9.08
N LEU A 88 0.83 -13.19 8.22
CA LEU A 88 1.96 -14.08 7.92
C LEU A 88 2.81 -14.38 9.15
N ASN A 89 2.99 -13.41 10.05
CA ASN A 89 3.70 -13.62 11.32
C ASN A 89 3.02 -14.69 12.19
N SER A 90 1.69 -14.67 12.26
CA SER A 90 0.90 -15.68 12.98
C SER A 90 1.02 -17.07 12.34
N PHE A 91 1.02 -17.13 11.00
CA PHE A 91 1.17 -18.41 10.28
C PHE A 91 2.54 -19.03 10.53
N ILE A 92 3.61 -18.21 10.50
CA ILE A 92 4.99 -18.64 10.79
C ILE A 92 5.11 -19.14 12.22
N ALA A 93 4.37 -18.55 13.16
CA ALA A 93 4.30 -19.00 14.56
C ALA A 93 3.51 -20.31 14.76
N GLY A 94 2.96 -20.90 13.69
CA GLY A 94 2.22 -22.17 13.72
C GLY A 94 0.71 -22.01 13.92
N ASN A 95 0.20 -20.78 14.03
CA ASN A 95 -1.23 -20.49 14.15
C ASN A 95 -1.85 -20.36 12.75
N VAL A 96 -1.86 -21.47 12.02
CA VAL A 96 -2.35 -21.52 10.63
C VAL A 96 -3.89 -21.67 10.62
N PRO A 97 -4.64 -20.77 9.96
CA PRO A 97 -6.09 -20.87 9.83
C PRO A 97 -6.51 -22.06 8.96
N GLU A 98 -7.82 -22.29 8.92
CA GLU A 98 -8.44 -23.20 7.95
C GLU A 98 -8.14 -22.78 6.50
N THR A 99 -8.05 -23.75 5.59
CA THR A 99 -7.62 -23.51 4.20
C THR A 99 -8.49 -22.51 3.45
N GLU A 100 -9.82 -22.52 3.68
CA GLU A 100 -10.74 -21.55 3.08
C GLU A 100 -10.40 -20.12 3.51
N ARG A 101 -10.14 -19.92 4.81
CA ARG A 101 -9.74 -18.63 5.36
C ARG A 101 -8.38 -18.15 4.86
N ILE A 102 -7.45 -19.07 4.58
CA ILE A 102 -6.17 -18.73 3.93
C ILE A 102 -6.42 -18.16 2.55
N LEU A 103 -7.28 -18.81 1.73
CA LEU A 103 -7.58 -18.36 0.39
C LEU A 103 -8.21 -16.96 0.39
N ASP A 104 -9.13 -16.69 1.32
CA ASP A 104 -9.76 -15.38 1.46
C ASP A 104 -8.74 -14.29 1.79
N ILE A 105 -7.84 -14.55 2.74
CA ILE A 105 -6.77 -13.61 3.12
C ILE A 105 -5.85 -13.31 1.93
N PHE A 106 -5.37 -14.34 1.22
CA PHE A 106 -4.51 -14.13 0.06
C PHE A 106 -5.24 -13.42 -1.09
N THR A 107 -6.53 -13.70 -1.29
CA THR A 107 -7.33 -13.04 -2.32
C THR A 107 -7.54 -11.57 -1.99
N TYR A 108 -7.83 -11.26 -0.73
CA TYR A 108 -8.01 -9.90 -0.23
C TYR A 108 -6.73 -9.07 -0.36
N PHE A 109 -5.64 -9.49 0.30
CA PHE A 109 -4.37 -8.76 0.25
C PHE A 109 -3.72 -8.79 -1.13
N GLY A 110 -3.86 -9.89 -1.87
CA GLY A 110 -3.40 -10.01 -3.25
C GLY A 110 -4.09 -9.00 -4.16
N SER A 111 -5.41 -8.85 -4.02
CA SER A 111 -6.20 -7.87 -4.80
C SER A 111 -5.77 -6.44 -4.48
N LEU A 112 -5.63 -6.09 -3.19
CA LEU A 112 -5.15 -4.76 -2.77
C LEU A 112 -3.73 -4.47 -3.30
N ALA A 113 -2.82 -5.44 -3.24
CA ALA A 113 -1.44 -5.29 -3.67
C ALA A 113 -1.32 -5.15 -5.21
N ILE A 114 -2.12 -5.90 -5.97
CA ILE A 114 -2.19 -5.82 -7.43
C ILE A 114 -2.77 -4.46 -7.85
N ILE A 115 -3.89 -4.05 -7.26
CA ILE A 115 -4.55 -2.78 -7.61
C ILE A 115 -3.65 -1.60 -7.24
N GLY A 116 -3.05 -1.60 -6.06
CA GLY A 116 -2.10 -0.56 -5.63
C GLY A 116 -0.87 -0.48 -6.54
N GLY A 117 -0.35 -1.62 -6.99
CA GLY A 117 0.73 -1.64 -7.99
C GLY A 117 0.29 -1.07 -9.34
N LEU A 118 -0.89 -1.45 -9.81
CA LEU A 118 -1.43 -1.03 -11.10
C LEU A 118 -1.74 0.48 -11.14
N GLU A 119 -2.35 1.04 -10.10
CA GLU A 119 -2.67 2.47 -10.08
C GLU A 119 -1.40 3.33 -10.12
N GLY A 120 -0.37 2.96 -9.36
CA GLY A 120 0.93 3.63 -9.42
C GLY A 120 1.58 3.52 -10.80
N TYR A 121 1.50 2.33 -11.41
CA TYR A 121 1.98 2.12 -12.77
C TYR A 121 1.27 3.02 -13.79
N TYR A 122 -0.06 3.11 -13.75
CA TYR A 122 -0.83 3.98 -14.65
C TYR A 122 -0.58 5.46 -14.38
N ALA A 123 -0.49 5.88 -13.11
CA ALA A 123 -0.18 7.26 -12.75
C ALA A 123 1.17 7.74 -13.32
N SER A 124 2.14 6.83 -13.46
CA SER A 124 3.46 7.15 -14.01
C SER A 124 3.54 7.29 -15.54
N LYS A 125 2.45 7.05 -16.29
CA LYS A 125 2.44 7.07 -17.77
C LYS A 125 2.29 8.45 -18.41
N GLU A 126 2.15 9.52 -17.64
CA GLU A 126 2.03 10.92 -18.11
C GLU A 126 0.90 11.17 -19.12
N GLN A 127 -0.15 10.35 -19.10
CA GLN A 127 -1.31 10.47 -19.98
C GLN A 127 -2.56 10.68 -19.14
N PHE A 128 -3.43 11.61 -19.55
CA PHE A 128 -4.67 11.91 -18.84
C PHE A 128 -5.56 10.66 -18.71
N ASP A 129 -5.67 9.87 -19.78
CA ASP A 129 -6.41 8.61 -19.76
C ASP A 129 -5.84 7.61 -18.75
N SER A 130 -4.50 7.56 -18.61
CA SER A 130 -3.86 6.70 -17.61
C SER A 130 -4.10 7.20 -16.18
N LEU A 131 -4.17 8.52 -15.97
CA LEU A 131 -4.53 9.08 -14.66
C LEU A 131 -5.98 8.74 -14.29
N ILE A 132 -6.92 8.78 -15.24
CA ILE A 132 -8.30 8.33 -15.01
C ILE A 132 -8.32 6.88 -14.54
N ILE A 133 -7.56 6.00 -15.22
CA ILE A 133 -7.45 4.59 -14.82
C ILE A 133 -6.89 4.46 -13.41
N ALA A 134 -5.85 5.22 -13.05
CA ALA A 134 -5.27 5.19 -11.72
C ALA A 134 -6.29 5.62 -10.64
N VAL A 135 -7.07 6.67 -10.88
CA VAL A 135 -8.11 7.13 -9.93
C VAL A 135 -9.22 6.09 -9.78
N VAL A 136 -9.65 5.46 -10.88
CA VAL A 136 -10.65 4.38 -10.83
C VAL A 136 -10.13 3.19 -10.02
N LEU A 137 -8.86 2.82 -10.20
CA LEU A 137 -8.22 1.77 -9.42
C LEU A 137 -8.13 2.13 -7.93
N ALA A 138 -7.84 3.38 -7.57
CA ALA A 138 -7.86 3.84 -6.18
C ALA A 138 -9.24 3.71 -5.53
N ILE A 139 -10.31 4.03 -6.27
CA ILE A 139 -11.69 3.86 -5.79
C ILE A 139 -12.00 2.37 -5.56
N PHE A 140 -11.58 1.50 -6.48
CA PHE A 140 -11.73 0.04 -6.28
C PHE A 140 -10.90 -0.46 -5.10
N TRP A 141 -9.68 0.04 -4.93
CA TRP A 141 -8.82 -0.29 -3.79
C TRP A 141 -9.53 0.02 -2.47
N ILE A 142 -10.05 1.25 -2.33
CA ILE A 142 -10.79 1.68 -1.14
C ILE A 142 -12.04 0.82 -0.93
N SER A 143 -12.78 0.54 -2.00
CA SER A 143 -14.00 -0.28 -1.91
C SER A 143 -13.70 -1.69 -1.42
N ILE A 144 -12.63 -2.32 -1.92
CA ILE A 144 -12.19 -3.64 -1.46
C ILE A 144 -11.74 -3.55 0.00
N PHE A 145 -10.94 -2.56 0.36
CA PHE A 145 -10.45 -2.38 1.72
C PHE A 145 -11.59 -2.26 2.73
N LEU A 146 -12.59 -1.42 2.43
CA LEU A 146 -13.75 -1.22 3.30
C LEU A 146 -14.61 -2.49 3.43
N ASN A 147 -14.81 -3.25 2.34
CA ASN A 147 -15.52 -4.54 2.42
C ASN A 147 -14.78 -5.59 3.27
N GLY A 148 -13.48 -5.43 3.53
CA GLY A 148 -12.73 -6.29 4.43
C GLY A 148 -12.82 -5.90 5.91
N LEU A 149 -13.47 -4.77 6.23
CA LEU A 149 -13.72 -4.32 7.60
C LEU A 149 -15.08 -4.80 8.16
N ASP A 150 -16.02 -5.15 7.27
CA ASP A 150 -17.32 -5.75 7.62
C ASP A 150 -17.18 -7.24 7.99
#